data_AF-A0A497MRR4-F1
#
_entry.id   AF-A0A497MRR4-F1
#
_cell.length_a   1.000
_cell.length_b   1.000
_cell.length_c   1.000
_cell.angle_alpha   90.00
_cell.angle_beta   90.00
_cell.angle_gamma   90.00
#
_symmetry.space_group_name_H-M   'P 1'
#
loop_
_entity.id
_entity.type
_entity.pdbx_description
1 polymer ?
#
loop_
_entity_poly.entity_id
_entity_poly.type
_entity_poly.pdbx_seq_one_letter_code
_entity_poly.pdbx_strand_id
1 'polypeptide(L)' 'DKVYAVVGGFHISSLNEGLRVARRLSEIGVQLVSPCHCTRDDAKRGIKKVLGERYVENGVGWVFQEP' A
#
# COMPACT_ATOMS: atom_id res chain seq x y z
N ASP A 1 12.72 15.27 0.69
CA ASP A 1 11.34 15.26 1.23
C ASP A 1 10.96 13.88 1.78
N LYS A 2 10.08 13.84 2.78
CA LYS A 2 9.54 12.58 3.36
C LYS A 2 8.15 12.32 2.80
N VAL A 3 7.92 11.10 2.31
CA VAL A 3 6.60 10.67 1.83
C VAL A 3 5.81 10.12 3.01
N TYR A 4 4.71 10.79 3.38
CA TYR A 4 3.85 10.34 4.47
C TYR A 4 2.98 9.15 4.06
N ALA A 5 2.18 9.30 3.00
CA ALA A 5 1.27 8.25 2.53
C ALA A 5 1.36 8.02 1.01
N VAL A 6 1.14 6.78 0.58
CA VAL A 6 0.94 6.40 -0.83
C VAL A 6 -0.42 5.74 -0.98
N VAL A 7 -1.34 6.41 -1.67
CA VAL A 7 -2.74 5.96 -1.84
C VAL A 7 -3.05 5.87 -3.34
N GLY A 8 -3.61 4.75 -3.79
CA GLY A 8 -4.02 4.61 -5.20
C GLY A 8 -3.89 3.21 -5.79
N GLY A 9 -4.13 3.11 -7.09
CA GLY A 9 -3.95 1.87 -7.86
C GLY A 9 -2.51 1.70 -8.34
N PHE A 10 -1.92 0.54 -8.08
CA PHE A 10 -0.52 0.23 -8.40
C PHE A 10 -0.38 -0.61 -9.68
N HIS A 11 -1.50 -1.04 -10.28
CA HIS A 11 -1.55 -1.84 -11.50
C HIS A 11 -0.70 -3.13 -11.44
N ILE A 12 -0.66 -3.76 -10.26
CA ILE A 12 0.02 -5.04 -10.02
C ILE A 12 -0.98 -6.09 -9.56
N SER A 13 -0.63 -7.36 -9.79
CA SER A 13 -1.59 -8.46 -9.68
C SER A 13 -1.16 -9.55 -8.71
N SER A 14 0.13 -9.87 -8.67
CA SER A 14 0.64 -11.05 -7.95
C SER A 14 1.10 -10.74 -6.53
N LEU A 15 1.11 -11.78 -5.69
CA LEU A 15 1.69 -11.72 -4.34
C LEU A 15 3.14 -11.24 -4.36
N ASN A 16 3.95 -11.76 -5.28
CA ASN A 16 5.38 -11.42 -5.38
C ASN A 16 5.62 -9.96 -5.77
N GLU A 17 4.80 -9.41 -6.68
CA GLU A 17 4.85 -7.97 -6.99
C GLU A 17 4.51 -7.13 -5.75
N GLY A 18 3.46 -7.50 -5.01
CA GLY A 18 3.08 -6.85 -3.77
C GLY A 18 4.20 -6.86 -2.73
N LEU A 19 4.84 -8.02 -2.52
CA LEU A 19 5.99 -8.16 -1.62
C LEU A 19 7.20 -7.30 -2.05
N ARG A 20 7.46 -7.20 -3.37
CA ARG A 20 8.57 -6.40 -3.90
C ARG A 20 8.33 -4.92 -3.72
N VAL A 21 7.14 -4.44 -4.10
CA VAL A 21 6.75 -3.03 -3.96
C VAL A 21 6.74 -2.61 -2.50
N ALA A 22 6.16 -3.41 -1.61
CA ALA A 22 6.07 -3.07 -0.20
C ALA A 22 7.43 -3.02 0.51
N ARG A 23 8.38 -3.89 0.13
CA ARG A 23 9.77 -3.78 0.60
C ARG A 23 10.39 -2.46 0.18
N ARG A 24 10.22 -2.08 -1.09
CA ARG A 24 10.75 -0.81 -1.60
C ARG A 24 10.13 0.40 -0.90
N LEU A 25 8.81 0.41 -0.68
CA LEU A 25 8.11 1.48 0.04
C LEU A 25 8.57 1.56 1.51
N SER A 26 8.83 0.41 2.13
CA SER A 26 9.39 0.36 3.48
C SER A 26 10.82 0.94 3.55
N GLU A 27 11.69 0.58 2.62
CA GLU A 27 13.08 1.05 2.55
C GLU A 27 13.19 2.57 2.40
N ILE A 28 12.32 3.17 1.59
CA ILE A 28 12.31 4.63 1.39
C ILE A 28 11.55 5.38 2.51
N GLY A 29 11.08 4.66 3.53
CA GLY A 29 10.50 5.25 4.73
C GLY A 29 9.07 5.77 4.56
N VAL A 30 8.26 5.20 3.66
CA VAL A 30 6.83 5.53 3.59
C VAL A 30 6.14 5.12 4.88
N GLN A 31 5.32 6.03 5.44
CA GLN A 31 4.64 5.80 6.71
C GLN A 31 3.36 5.00 6.52
N LEU A 32 2.56 5.30 5.50
CA LEU A 32 1.28 4.63 5.23
C LEU A 32 1.12 4.25 3.75
N VAL A 33 0.54 3.09 3.47
CA VAL A 33 0.27 2.62 2.11
C VAL A 33 -1.14 2.06 2.02
N SER A 34 -1.92 2.57 1.07
CA SER A 34 -3.33 2.23 0.90
C SER A 34 -3.63 1.89 -0.58
N PRO A 35 -3.35 0.65 -1.02
CA PRO A 35 -3.54 0.24 -2.41
C PRO A 35 -5.02 -0.03 -2.75
N CYS A 36 -5.50 0.48 -3.88
CA CYS A 36 -6.90 0.36 -4.29
C CYS A 36 -7.07 0.06 -5.80
N HIS A 37 -8.33 0.05 -6.25
CA HIS A 37 -8.74 -0.01 -7.66
C HIS A 37 -8.09 -1.13 -8.47
N CYS A 38 -7.07 -0.83 -9.29
CA CYS A 38 -6.41 -1.79 -10.19
C CYS A 38 -5.41 -2.73 -9.49
N THR A 39 -5.14 -2.54 -8.19
CA THR A 39 -4.29 -3.46 -7.43
C THR A 39 -5.11 -4.70 -7.04
N ARG A 40 -4.73 -5.88 -7.52
CA ARG A 40 -5.47 -7.12 -7.19
C ARG A 40 -5.21 -7.59 -5.78
N ASP A 41 -6.11 -8.44 -5.28
CA ASP A 41 -6.11 -8.88 -3.88
C ASP A 41 -4.84 -9.64 -3.49
N ASP A 42 -4.30 -10.46 -4.39
CA ASP A 42 -3.02 -11.14 -4.19
C ASP A 42 -1.87 -10.15 -3.94
N ALA A 43 -1.77 -9.09 -4.74
CA ALA A 43 -0.80 -8.02 -4.52
C ALA A 43 -1.07 -7.26 -3.22
N LYS A 44 -2.33 -6.93 -2.90
CA LYS A 44 -2.70 -6.29 -1.62
C LYS A 44 -2.28 -7.14 -0.41
N ARG A 45 -2.47 -8.46 -0.46
CA ARG A 45 -2.00 -9.40 0.59
C ARG A 45 -0.48 -9.35 0.75
N GLY A 46 0.25 -9.30 -0.37
CA GLY A 46 1.71 -9.17 -0.35
C GLY A 46 2.15 -7.87 0.32
N ILE A 47 1.47 -6.77 0.00
CA ILE A 47 1.76 -5.46 0.61
C ILE A 47 1.45 -5.47 2.11
N LYS A 48 0.26 -5.96 2.50
CA LYS A 48 -0.17 -6.07 3.89
C LYS A 48 0.80 -6.92 4.73
N LYS A 49 1.32 -8.01 4.18
CA LYS A 49 2.30 -8.89 4.85
C LYS A 49 3.59 -8.17 5.23
N VAL A 50 4.07 -7.24 4.40
CA VAL A 50 5.34 -6.53 4.65
C VAL A 50 5.14 -5.29 5.50
N LEU A 51 4.06 -4.54 5.28
CA LEU A 51 3.86 -3.23 5.92
C LEU A 51 3.15 -3.31 7.28
N GLY A 52 2.41 -4.39 7.56
CA GLY A 52 1.73 -4.57 8.84
C GLY A 52 0.80 -3.39 9.15
N GLU A 53 1.03 -2.72 10.28
CA GLU A 53 0.25 -1.55 10.73
C GLU A 53 0.32 -0.35 9.77
N ARG A 54 1.34 -0.30 8.89
CA ARG A 54 1.47 0.74 7.86
C ARG A 54 0.59 0.49 6.62
N TYR A 55 -0.07 -0.67 6.54
CA TYR A 55 -1.05 -0.95 5.49
C TYR A 55 -2.42 -0.46 5.92
N VAL A 56 -3.06 0.36 5.09
CA VAL A 56 -4.38 0.93 5.38
C VAL A 56 -5.40 0.40 4.38
N GLU A 57 -6.44 -0.27 4.87
CA GLU A 57 -7.59 -0.68 4.06
C GLU A 57 -8.40 0.56 3.63
N ASN A 58 -8.89 0.54 2.38
CA ASN A 58 -9.71 1.60 1.83
C ASN A 58 -10.84 1.03 0.96
N GLY A 59 -11.76 1.91 0.58
CA GLY A 59 -12.89 1.63 -0.27
C GLY A 59 -13.57 2.93 -0.72
N VAL A 60 -14.67 2.81 -1.46
CA VAL A 60 -15.49 3.97 -1.83
C VAL A 60 -16.00 4.66 -0.56
N GLY A 61 -15.88 5.99 -0.49
CA GLY A 61 -16.29 6.76 0.68
C GLY A 61 -15.29 6.73 1.85
N TRP A 62 -14.13 6.09 1.69
CA TRP A 62 -13.06 6.14 2.69
C TRP A 62 -12.50 7.56 2.81
N VAL A 63 -12.38 8.04 4.05
CA VAL A 63 -11.84 9.36 4.38
C VAL A 63 -10.56 9.17 5.19
N PHE A 64 -9.53 9.91 4.83
CA PHE A 64 -8.27 9.97 5.55
C PHE A 64 -7.97 11.41 5.92
N GLN A 65 -7.60 11.62 7.18
CA GLN A 65 -7.17 12.90 7.69
C GLN A 65 -5.82 12.70 8.35
N GLU A 66 -4.80 13.35 7.81
CA GLU A 66 -3.51 13.45 8.48
C GLU A 66 -3.64 14.35 9.72
N PRO A 67 -2.83 14.12 10.77
CA PRO A 67 -2.81 14.97 11.96
C PRO A 67 -2.60 16.46 11.65
#